data_AF-A0A075I2S7-F1
#
_entry.id   AF-A0A075I2S7-F1
#
_cell.length_a   1.000
_cell.length_b   1.000
_cell.length_c   1.000
_cell.angle_alpha   90.00
_cell.angle_beta   90.00
_cell.angle_gamma   90.00
#
_symmetry.space_group_name_H-M   'P 1'
#
loop_
_entity.id
_entity.type
_entity.pdbx_description
1 polymer ?
#
loop_
_entity_poly.entity_id
_entity_poly.type
_entity_poly.pdbx_seq_one_letter_code
_entity_poly.pdbx_strand_id
1 'polypeptide(L)'
;MGITGIDINPDLAKIRELVNAKGFLVVTVIDGHPADDAGLQGVSKTVEIDGKEYPIDGDIIISVDGKEVRKINDLLVHLQREKSVGDEMILGVMRDGDLLHLTLTLGERPDLR
;
A
#
# COMPACT_ATOMS: atom_id res chain seq x y z
N MET A 1 -7.33 -5.91 -6.26
CA MET A 1 -6.93 -5.08 -5.12
C MET A 1 -7.70 -3.77 -5.10
N GLY A 2 -7.51 -2.87 -6.07
CA GLY A 2 -8.21 -1.58 -6.09
C GLY A 2 -7.46 -0.49 -5.31
N ILE A 3 -6.16 -0.35 -5.57
CA ILE A 3 -5.33 0.72 -4.99
C ILE A 3 -4.46 1.37 -6.05
N THR A 4 -4.09 2.62 -5.82
CA THR A 4 -2.97 3.30 -6.47
C THR A 4 -2.00 3.78 -5.41
N GLY A 5 -0.75 4.06 -5.81
CA GLY A 5 0.26 4.42 -4.84
C GLY A 5 1.60 4.75 -5.46
N ILE A 6 2.56 5.05 -4.58
CA ILE A 6 3.93 5.38 -4.93
C ILE A 6 4.92 4.58 -4.09
N ASP A 7 6.06 4.24 -4.67
CA ASP A 7 7.16 3.64 -3.91
C ASP A 7 7.70 4.64 -2.87
N ILE A 8 8.01 4.13 -1.68
CA ILE A 8 8.72 4.92 -0.68
C ILE A 8 10.12 5.25 -1.19
N ASN A 9 10.46 6.54 -1.18
CA ASN A 9 11.80 7.04 -1.48
C ASN A 9 12.47 7.61 -0.22
N PRO A 10 13.77 7.95 -0.25
CA PRO A 10 14.48 8.44 0.94
C PRO A 10 13.87 9.70 1.57
N ASP A 11 13.39 10.65 0.76
CA ASP A 11 12.76 11.88 1.27
C ASP A 11 11.49 11.56 2.06
N LEU A 12 10.60 10.75 1.46
CA LEU A 12 9.35 10.36 2.09
C LEU A 12 9.58 9.50 3.32
N ALA A 13 10.56 8.60 3.28
CA ALA A 13 10.95 7.79 4.44
C ALA A 13 11.40 8.68 5.61
N LYS A 14 12.18 9.74 5.34
CA LYS A 14 12.59 10.70 6.37
C LYS A 14 11.40 11.46 6.96
N ILE A 15 10.48 11.90 6.11
CA ILE A 15 9.28 12.66 6.53
C ILE A 15 8.31 11.78 7.33
N ARG A 16 8.18 10.51 6.95
CA ARG A 16 7.33 9.51 7.62
C ARG A 16 8.05 8.77 8.75
N GLU A 17 9.26 9.21 9.11
CA GLU A 17 10.10 8.63 10.19
C GLU A 17 10.31 7.11 10.08
N LEU A 18 10.39 6.61 8.85
CA LEU A 18 10.61 5.20 8.56
C LEU A 18 12.08 4.82 8.73
N VAL A 19 12.33 3.62 9.25
CA VAL A 19 13.70 3.08 9.43
C VAL A 19 14.43 2.91 8.09
N ASN A 20 13.70 2.68 7.00
CA ASN A 20 14.27 2.53 5.67
C ASN A 20 13.33 3.05 4.58
N ALA A 21 13.88 3.30 3.39
CA ALA A 21 13.15 3.73 2.21
C ALA A 21 12.60 2.52 1.43
N LYS A 22 11.72 1.75 2.07
CA LYS A 22 11.05 0.59 1.50
C LYS A 22 9.56 0.66 1.75
N GLY A 23 8.82 0.00 0.88
CA GLY A 23 7.38 -0.14 0.96
C GLY A 23 6.69 0.61 -0.17
N PHE A 24 5.37 0.51 -0.16
CA PHE A 24 4.51 1.14 -1.14
C PHE A 24 3.43 1.94 -0.39
N LEU A 25 3.46 3.27 -0.53
CA LEU A 25 2.44 4.13 0.03
C LEU A 25 1.17 4.04 -0.80
N VAL A 26 0.07 3.70 -0.15
CA VAL A 26 -1.27 3.71 -0.74
C VAL A 26 -1.74 5.16 -0.85
N VAL A 27 -1.82 5.67 -2.08
CA VAL A 27 -2.29 7.04 -2.35
C VAL A 27 -3.81 7.06 -2.45
N THR A 28 -4.40 6.09 -3.15
CA THR A 28 -5.86 6.00 -3.28
C THR A 28 -6.30 4.55 -3.09
N VAL A 29 -7.41 4.39 -2.39
CA VAL A 29 -8.18 3.14 -2.31
C VAL A 29 -9.45 3.37 -3.13
N ILE A 30 -9.79 2.43 -3.99
CA ILE A 30 -11.00 2.54 -4.83
C ILE A 30 -12.18 2.01 -4.03
N ASP A 31 -13.20 2.84 -3.83
CA ASP A 31 -14.41 2.48 -3.08
C ASP A 31 -15.06 1.19 -3.64
N GLY A 32 -15.54 0.35 -2.73
CA GLY A 32 -16.21 -0.92 -3.05
C GLY A 32 -15.31 -1.96 -3.73
N HIS A 33 -13.98 -1.82 -3.63
CA HIS A 33 -13.01 -2.81 -4.08
C HIS A 33 -12.37 -3.53 -2.88
N PRO A 34 -11.69 -4.67 -3.11
CA PRO A 34 -11.10 -5.47 -2.03
C PRO A 34 -10.25 -4.72 -1.00
N ALA A 35 -9.55 -3.66 -1.40
CA ALA A 35 -8.73 -2.85 -0.51
C ALA A 35 -9.57 -2.01 0.45
N ASP A 36 -10.69 -1.46 -0.03
CA ASP A 36 -11.65 -0.71 0.77
C ASP A 36 -12.31 -1.64 1.79
N ASP A 37 -12.78 -2.81 1.35
CA ASP A 37 -13.40 -3.82 2.22
C ASP A 37 -12.42 -4.32 3.32
N ALA A 38 -11.13 -4.39 3.00
CA ALA A 38 -10.07 -4.75 3.95
C ALA A 38 -9.68 -3.60 4.91
N GLY A 39 -10.25 -2.41 4.71
CA GLY A 39 -10.01 -1.24 5.54
C GLY A 39 -8.65 -0.57 5.30
N LEU A 40 -8.05 -0.72 4.11
CA LEU A 40 -6.89 0.08 3.72
C LEU A 40 -7.25 1.56 3.67
N GLN A 41 -6.29 2.42 3.99
CA GLN A 41 -6.45 3.86 4.00
C GLN A 41 -5.49 4.50 3.01
N GLY A 42 -6.06 5.26 2.06
CA GLY A 42 -5.28 6.14 1.18
C GLY A 42 -4.80 7.39 1.89
N VAL A 43 -3.98 8.16 1.20
CA VAL A 43 -3.53 9.49 1.67
C VAL A 43 -4.75 10.42 1.75
N SER A 44 -4.87 11.14 2.87
CA SER A 44 -5.87 12.20 3.04
C SER A 44 -5.25 13.56 3.40
N LYS A 45 -3.96 13.57 3.78
CA LYS A 45 -3.24 14.76 4.22
C LYS A 45 -1.89 14.87 3.55
N THR A 46 -1.59 16.09 3.11
CA THR A 46 -0.27 16.48 2.62
C THR A 46 0.28 17.65 3.43
N VAL A 47 1.60 17.81 3.40
CA VAL A 47 2.30 18.98 3.90
C VAL A 47 3.25 19.51 2.83
N GLU A 48 3.39 20.83 2.74
CA GLU A 48 4.36 21.47 1.87
C GLU A 48 5.70 21.65 2.61
N ILE A 49 6.79 21.16 2.02
CA ILE A 49 8.16 21.34 2.50
C ILE A 49 9.02 21.76 1.29
N ASP A 50 9.70 22.89 1.39
CA ASP A 50 10.55 23.45 0.32
C ASP A 50 9.85 23.55 -1.05
N GLY A 51 8.56 23.93 -1.05
CA GLY A 51 7.76 24.07 -2.27
C GLY A 51 7.31 22.75 -2.91
N LYS A 52 7.44 21.62 -2.20
CA LYS A 52 6.98 20.30 -2.63
C LYS A 52 6.00 19.71 -1.63
N GLU A 53 4.92 19.13 -2.14
CA GLU A 53 3.94 18.43 -1.31
C GLU A 53 4.39 17.01 -0.99
N TYR A 54 4.19 16.62 0.27
CA TYR A 54 4.49 15.29 0.77
C TYR A 54 3.29 14.71 1.51
N PRO A 55 2.91 13.46 1.22
CA PRO A 55 1.87 12.77 1.97
C PRO A 55 2.37 12.46 3.39
N ILE A 56 1.55 12.77 4.40
CA ILE A 56 1.88 12.60 5.83
C ILE A 56 0.95 11.62 6.55
N ASP A 57 0.08 10.94 5.81
CA ASP A 57 -0.78 9.87 6.29
C ASP A 57 -0.93 8.80 5.20
N GLY A 58 -1.91 7.89 5.38
CA GLY A 58 -2.12 6.74 4.51
C GLY A 58 -1.25 5.54 4.87
N ASP A 59 -1.70 4.38 4.42
CA ASP A 59 -1.04 3.11 4.69
C ASP A 59 0.20 2.92 3.84
N ILE A 60 1.26 2.41 4.48
CA ILE A 60 2.47 1.98 3.78
C ILE A 60 2.52 0.46 3.85
N ILE A 61 2.35 -0.20 2.70
CA ILE A 61 2.46 -1.65 2.61
C ILE A 61 3.95 -2.02 2.69
N ILE A 62 4.31 -2.78 3.72
CA ILE A 62 5.69 -3.23 3.98
C ILE A 62 5.85 -4.75 3.88
N SER A 63 4.76 -5.51 3.90
CA SER A 63 4.80 -6.95 3.64
C SER A 63 3.53 -7.47 2.98
N VAL A 64 3.66 -8.60 2.30
CA VAL A 64 2.57 -9.36 1.71
C VAL A 64 2.79 -10.84 1.98
N ASP A 65 1.85 -11.49 2.66
CA ASP A 65 1.95 -12.88 3.12
C ASP A 65 3.27 -13.20 3.85
N GLY A 66 3.70 -12.26 4.70
CA GLY A 66 4.96 -12.36 5.44
C GLY A 66 6.23 -12.11 4.61
N LYS A 67 6.11 -11.80 3.31
CA LYS A 67 7.24 -11.44 2.45
C LYS A 67 7.44 -9.92 2.44
N GLU A 68 8.69 -9.48 2.58
CA GLU A 68 9.02 -8.05 2.55
C GLU A 68 8.61 -7.42 1.21
N VAL A 69 8.01 -6.24 1.29
CA VAL A 69 7.68 -5.39 0.16
C VAL A 69 8.63 -4.21 0.16
N ARG A 70 9.48 -4.13 -0.86
CA ARG A 70 10.41 -3.00 -1.02
C ARG A 70 9.82 -1.92 -1.91
N LYS A 71 9.07 -2.33 -2.92
CA LYS A 71 8.45 -1.50 -3.98
C LYS A 71 7.22 -2.20 -4.54
N ILE A 72 6.45 -1.50 -5.36
CA ILE A 72 5.26 -2.04 -6.05
C ILE A 72 5.53 -3.34 -6.81
N ASN A 73 6.71 -3.48 -7.40
CA ASN A 73 7.07 -4.69 -8.16
C ASN A 73 7.06 -5.96 -7.30
N ASP A 74 7.42 -5.88 -6.01
CA ASP A 74 7.38 -7.05 -5.14
C ASP A 74 5.92 -7.51 -4.92
N LEU A 75 4.97 -6.57 -4.76
CA LEU A 75 3.52 -6.88 -4.71
C LEU A 75 3.05 -7.53 -6.01
N LEU A 76 3.37 -6.92 -7.15
CA LEU A 76 2.90 -7.39 -8.46
C LEU A 76 3.43 -8.79 -8.77
N VAL A 77 4.70 -9.04 -8.46
CA VAL A 77 5.31 -10.37 -8.62
C VAL A 77 4.63 -11.40 -7.73
N HIS A 78 4.35 -11.05 -6.47
CA HIS A 78 3.67 -11.96 -5.55
C HIS A 78 2.25 -12.29 -6.04
N LEU A 79 1.46 -11.26 -6.40
CA LEU A 79 0.12 -11.43 -6.98
C LEU A 79 0.14 -12.33 -8.21
N GLN A 80 1.10 -12.12 -9.13
CA GLN A 80 1.18 -12.89 -10.36
C GLN A 80 1.55 -14.36 -10.14
N ARG A 81 2.40 -14.65 -9.15
CA ARG A 81 2.99 -15.98 -8.97
C ARG A 81 2.26 -16.85 -7.96
N GLU A 82 1.60 -16.24 -6.98
CA GLU A 82 1.14 -16.94 -5.79
C GLU A 82 -0.33 -16.73 -5.49
N LYS A 83 -1.02 -15.88 -6.27
CA LYS A 83 -2.41 -15.53 -6.01
C LYS A 83 -3.30 -15.70 -7.23
N SER A 84 -4.53 -16.09 -6.95
CA SER A 84 -5.66 -16.16 -7.86
C SER A 84 -6.80 -15.29 -7.36
N VAL A 85 -7.77 -15.05 -8.22
CA VAL A 85 -9.04 -14.44 -7.82
C VAL A 85 -9.71 -15.33 -6.75
N GLY A 86 -10.23 -14.70 -5.71
CA GLY A 86 -10.85 -15.35 -4.56
C GLY A 86 -9.88 -15.67 -3.43
N ASP A 87 -8.56 -15.63 -3.67
CA ASP A 87 -7.58 -15.90 -2.62
C ASP A 87 -7.54 -14.77 -1.60
N GLU A 88 -7.32 -15.15 -0.34
CA GLU A 88 -6.96 -14.20 0.71
C GLU A 88 -5.47 -13.85 0.63
N MET A 89 -5.16 -12.60 0.95
CA MET A 89 -3.81 -12.07 1.00
C MET A 89 -3.66 -11.19 2.25
N ILE A 90 -2.64 -11.45 3.05
CA ILE A 90 -2.37 -10.72 4.28
C ILE A 90 -1.37 -9.61 3.97
N LEU A 91 -1.78 -8.36 4.15
CA LEU A 91 -0.94 -7.19 4.01
C LEU A 91 -0.44 -6.75 5.39
N GLY A 92 0.88 -6.63 5.54
CA GLY A 92 1.47 -5.89 6.65
C GLY A 92 1.61 -4.42 6.26
N VAL A 93 0.94 -3.55 7.01
CA VAL A 93 0.91 -2.10 6.74
C VAL A 93 1.39 -1.31 7.95
N MET A 94 2.15 -0.24 7.68
CA MET A 94 2.43 0.78 8.68
C MET A 94 1.35 1.86 8.60
N ARG A 95 0.63 2.08 9.69
CA ARG A 95 -0.40 3.12 9.85
C ARG A 95 -0.14 3.87 11.15
N ASP A 96 0.03 5.19 11.06
CA ASP A 96 0.27 6.06 12.22
C ASP A 96 1.39 5.60 13.16
N GLY A 97 2.41 4.94 12.61
CA GLY A 97 3.56 4.40 13.36
C GLY A 97 3.40 2.96 13.84
N ASP A 98 2.19 2.41 13.78
CA ASP A 98 1.90 1.04 14.19
C ASP A 98 1.90 0.06 13.00
N LEU A 99 2.33 -1.17 13.26
CA LEU A 99 2.24 -2.28 12.31
C LEU A 99 0.90 -2.98 12.45
N LEU A 100 0.10 -2.96 11.39
CA LEU A 100 -1.19 -3.66 11.28
C LEU A 100 -1.10 -4.78 10.24
N HIS A 101 -1.91 -5.81 10.44
CA HIS A 101 -2.12 -6.85 9.44
C HIS A 101 -3.56 -6.80 8.96
N LEU A 102 -3.75 -6.61 7.65
CA LEU A 102 -5.06 -6.54 7.00
C LEU A 102 -5.21 -7.73 6.07
N THR A 103 -6.32 -8.45 6.18
CA THR A 103 -6.65 -9.54 5.27
C THR A 103 -7.52 -9.00 4.14
N LEU A 104 -7.11 -9.25 2.91
CA LEU A 104 -7.80 -8.83 1.69
C LEU A 104 -8.16 -10.04 0.84
N THR A 105 -9.41 -10.14 0.40
CA THR A 105 -9.84 -11.17 -0.57
C THR A 105 -9.75 -10.62 -1.98
N LEU A 106 -8.97 -11.25 -2.86
CA LEU A 106 -8.69 -10.73 -4.19
C LEU A 106 -9.90 -10.86 -5.14
N GLY A 107 -10.51 -9.72 -5.48
CA GLY A 107 -11.49 -9.64 -6.55
C GLY A 107 -10.88 -9.69 -7.96
N GLU A 108 -11.71 -9.98 -8.96
CA GLU A 108 -11.34 -9.92 -10.38
C GLU A 108 -10.83 -8.53 -10.76
N ARG A 109 -9.84 -8.48 -11.67
CA ARG A 109 -9.44 -7.21 -12.27
C ARG A 109 -10.57 -6.79 -13.22
N PRO A 110 -11.16 -5.59 -13.06
CA PRO A 110 -12.17 -5.12 -14.00
C PRO A 110 -11.64 -5.15 -15.43
N ASP A 111 -12.40 -5.73 -16.34
CA ASP A 111 -12.14 -5.59 -17.77
C ASP A 111 -12.37 -4.12 -18.14
N LEU A 112 -11.29 -3.39 -18.42
CA LEU A 112 -11.38 -2.06 -19.00
C LEU A 112 -11.83 -2.25 -20.45
N ARG A 113 -13.15 -2.22 -20.67
CA ARG A 113 -13.72 -2.05 -22.02
C ARG A 113 -13.70 -0.59 -22.42
#